data_AF-A0A9P6RYZ5-F1
#
_entry.id   AF-A0A9P6RYZ5-F1
#
_cell.length_a   1.000
_cell.length_b   1.000
_cell.length_c   1.000
_cell.angle_alpha   90.00
_cell.angle_beta   90.00
_cell.angle_gamma   90.00
#
_symmetry.space_group_name_H-M   'P 1'
#
loop_
_entity.id
_entity.type
_entity.pdbx_description
1 polymer ?
#
loop_
_entity_poly.entity_id
_entity_poly.type
_entity_poly.pdbx_seq_one_letter_code
_entity_poly.pdbx_strand_id
1 'polypeptide(L)'
;MATNTLTLFCLISGDSTSNAFSVKIPSSDTVDDLKDTIISKKPNAFEHIDANDLVLWRVSIPDDDDLSIPLDSVSEKKKLKATTKLSKVFDAELPEDTIHIVVERPQATSTPHTLDLHPEVAALRKQLSEMEQLNVGLRSTSI
;
A
#
# COMPACT_ATOMS: atom_id res chain seq x y z
N MET A 1 -16.44 -31.72 9.59
CA MET A 1 -16.40 -31.01 8.29
C MET A 1 -14.99 -30.46 8.12
N ALA A 2 -14.26 -30.86 7.07
CA ALA A 2 -12.92 -30.33 6.85
C ALA A 2 -13.05 -28.89 6.32
N THR A 3 -12.60 -27.91 7.11
CA THR A 3 -12.50 -26.52 6.67
C THR A 3 -11.24 -26.39 5.83
N ASN A 4 -11.39 -26.24 4.52
CA ASN A 4 -10.23 -26.02 3.65
C ASN A 4 -9.63 -24.65 4.01
N THR A 5 -8.40 -24.65 4.52
CA THR A 5 -7.74 -23.44 5.01
C THR A 5 -6.76 -22.96 3.96
N LEU A 6 -6.91 -21.71 3.52
CA LEU A 6 -5.99 -21.06 2.60
C LEU A 6 -4.83 -20.45 3.40
N THR A 7 -3.63 -20.55 2.84
CA THR A 7 -2.48 -19.75 3.28
C THR A 7 -2.24 -18.69 2.23
N LEU A 8 -2.49 -17.44 2.58
CA LEU A 8 -2.39 -16.30 1.67
C LEU A 8 -1.21 -15.42 2.07
N PHE A 9 -0.34 -15.07 1.11
CA PHE A 9 0.73 -14.11 1.32
C PHE A 9 0.26 -12.71 0.97
N CYS A 10 0.37 -11.81 1.95
CA CYS A 10 -0.06 -10.44 1.89
C CYS A 10 1.17 -9.51 1.90
N LEU A 11 1.16 -8.50 1.03
CA LEU A 11 2.14 -7.42 1.01
C LEU A 11 1.43 -6.08 1.19
N ILE A 12 2.02 -5.15 1.95
CA ILE A 12 1.50 -3.79 2.07
C ILE A 12 1.96 -2.98 0.84
N SER A 13 1.06 -2.23 0.23
CA SER A 13 1.40 -1.39 -0.93
C SER A 13 2.49 -0.38 -0.54
N GLY A 14 3.63 -0.43 -1.25
CA GLY A 14 4.81 0.41 -1.01
C GLY A 14 5.89 -0.22 -0.12
N ASP A 15 5.67 -1.42 0.40
CA ASP A 15 6.70 -2.21 1.09
C ASP A 15 7.49 -3.11 0.12
N SER A 16 8.68 -3.55 0.55
CA SER A 16 9.47 -4.57 -0.15
C SER A 16 8.80 -5.94 -0.09
N THR A 17 8.95 -6.76 -1.14
CA THR A 17 8.46 -8.15 -1.20
C THR A 17 8.90 -8.99 0.00
N SER A 18 10.13 -8.79 0.50
CA SER A 18 10.63 -9.41 1.75
C SER A 18 9.79 -9.15 3.01
N ASN A 19 8.96 -8.11 3.05
CA ASN A 19 8.06 -7.84 4.19
C ASN A 19 6.68 -8.50 4.02
N ALA A 20 6.50 -9.33 2.99
CA ALA A 20 5.31 -10.14 2.83
C ALA A 20 5.09 -11.02 4.06
N PHE A 21 3.82 -11.26 4.40
CA PHE A 21 3.44 -12.04 5.57
C PHE A 21 2.30 -12.98 5.24
N SER A 22 2.35 -14.18 5.82
CA SER A 22 1.33 -15.19 5.63
C SER A 22 0.11 -14.95 6.55
N VAL A 23 -1.08 -15.12 5.99
CA VAL A 23 -2.36 -15.15 6.69
C VAL A 23 -3.03 -16.50 6.44
N LYS A 24 -3.50 -17.16 7.50
CA LYS A 24 -4.26 -18.42 7.41
C LYS A 24 -5.72 -18.13 7.65
N ILE A 25 -6.58 -18.53 6.72
CA ILE A 25 -8.01 -18.24 6.79
C ILE A 25 -8.82 -19.34 6.08
N PRO A 26 -9.99 -19.74 6.59
CA PRO A 26 -10.87 -20.67 5.90
C PRO A 26 -11.30 -20.16 4.52
N SER A 27 -11.31 -21.02 3.50
CA SER A 27 -11.78 -20.65 2.17
C SER A 27 -13.27 -20.28 2.14
N SER A 28 -14.04 -20.74 3.14
CA SER A 28 -15.46 -20.43 3.31
C SER A 28 -15.73 -18.98 3.70
N ASP A 29 -14.74 -18.33 4.30
CA ASP A 29 -14.84 -17.00 4.85
C ASP A 29 -14.80 -15.95 3.74
N THR A 30 -15.07 -14.71 4.13
CA THR A 30 -15.18 -13.60 3.19
C THR A 30 -13.91 -12.75 3.17
N VAL A 31 -13.86 -11.84 2.20
CA VAL A 31 -12.81 -10.82 2.13
C VAL A 31 -12.90 -9.86 3.32
N ASP A 32 -14.07 -9.72 3.94
CA ASP A 32 -14.25 -8.98 5.20
C ASP A 32 -13.46 -9.63 6.35
N ASP A 33 -13.70 -10.90 6.61
CA ASP A 33 -12.98 -11.69 7.63
C ASP A 33 -11.45 -11.67 7.41
N LEU A 34 -11.03 -11.66 6.13
CA LEU A 34 -9.63 -11.53 5.74
C LEU A 34 -9.04 -10.17 6.15
N LYS A 35 -9.78 -9.07 6.02
CA LYS A 35 -9.32 -7.73 6.43
C LYS A 35 -9.09 -7.68 7.93
N ASP A 36 -10.02 -8.20 8.73
CA ASP A 36 -9.86 -8.29 10.19
C ASP A 36 -8.62 -9.12 10.58
N THR A 37 -8.41 -10.24 9.88
CA THR A 37 -7.25 -11.10 10.11
C THR A 37 -5.93 -10.39 9.77
N ILE A 38 -5.90 -9.60 8.70
CA ILE A 38 -4.72 -8.81 8.30
C ILE A 38 -4.36 -7.76 9.35
N ILE A 39 -5.34 -6.99 9.84
CA ILE A 39 -5.11 -5.97 10.87
C ILE A 39 -4.59 -6.62 12.15
N SER A 40 -5.24 -7.71 12.57
CA SER A 40 -4.83 -8.47 13.76
C SER A 40 -3.39 -9.01 13.65
N LYS A 41 -2.92 -9.28 12.41
CA LYS A 41 -1.57 -9.79 12.16
C LYS A 41 -0.49 -8.72 12.21
N LYS A 42 -0.79 -7.49 11.81
CA LYS A 42 0.14 -6.36 11.73
C LYS A 42 -0.47 -5.11 12.41
N PRO A 43 -0.74 -5.15 13.73
CA PRO A 43 -1.46 -4.07 14.41
C PRO A 43 -0.72 -2.73 14.32
N ASN A 44 0.61 -2.73 14.40
CA ASN A 44 1.43 -1.52 14.30
C ASN A 44 1.39 -0.89 12.90
N ALA A 45 1.23 -1.70 11.84
CA ALA A 45 1.22 -1.19 10.46
C ALA A 45 -0.16 -0.60 10.08
N PHE A 46 -1.20 -1.03 10.80
CA PHE A 46 -2.58 -0.62 10.60
C PHE A 46 -3.15 0.10 11.83
N GLU A 47 -2.27 0.75 12.60
CA GLU A 47 -2.69 1.54 13.76
C GLU A 47 -3.64 2.64 13.28
N HIS A 48 -4.80 2.77 13.94
CA HIS A 48 -5.88 3.69 13.57
C HIS A 48 -6.55 3.46 12.21
N ILE A 49 -6.35 2.29 11.58
CA ILE A 49 -7.04 1.91 10.34
C ILE A 49 -8.07 0.83 10.64
N ASP A 50 -9.33 1.07 10.29
CA ASP A 50 -10.37 0.06 10.38
C ASP A 50 -10.31 -0.94 9.22
N ALA A 51 -10.73 -2.19 9.46
CA ALA A 51 -10.76 -3.26 8.45
C ALA A 51 -11.55 -2.86 7.20
N ASN A 52 -12.61 -2.09 7.40
CA ASN A 52 -13.50 -1.62 6.35
C ASN A 52 -12.80 -0.68 5.36
N ASP A 53 -11.83 0.11 5.83
CA ASP A 53 -11.10 1.09 5.03
C ASP A 53 -9.96 0.48 4.20
N LEU A 54 -9.54 -0.75 4.54
CA LEU A 54 -8.54 -1.46 3.75
C LEU A 54 -9.07 -1.80 2.35
N VAL A 55 -8.24 -1.60 1.34
CA VAL A 55 -8.52 -2.08 -0.02
C VAL A 55 -7.61 -3.26 -0.31
N LEU A 56 -8.22 -4.42 -0.56
CA LEU A 56 -7.48 -5.65 -0.90
C LEU A 56 -7.49 -5.87 -2.41
N TRP A 57 -6.31 -6.14 -2.95
CA TRP A 57 -6.10 -6.45 -4.37
C TRP A 57 -5.56 -7.87 -4.49
N ARG A 58 -6.25 -8.73 -5.26
CA ARG A 58 -5.68 -10.01 -5.70
C ARG A 58 -4.64 -9.74 -6.76
N VAL A 59 -3.46 -10.31 -6.57
CA VAL A 59 -2.33 -10.23 -7.48
C VAL A 59 -1.68 -11.62 -7.61
N SER A 60 -0.74 -11.76 -8.53
CA SER A 60 0.11 -12.95 -8.65
C SER A 60 1.52 -12.47 -8.93
N ILE A 61 2.29 -12.20 -7.87
CA ILE A 61 3.64 -11.65 -7.95
C ILE A 61 4.61 -12.69 -7.41
N PRO A 62 5.57 -13.18 -8.22
CA PRO A 62 6.57 -14.12 -7.72
C PRO A 62 7.52 -13.42 -6.73
N ASP A 63 7.93 -14.13 -5.69
CA ASP A 63 8.90 -13.70 -4.67
C ASP A 63 10.36 -13.92 -5.13
N ASP A 64 10.63 -13.80 -6.44
CA ASP A 64 11.94 -14.16 -7.02
C ASP A 64 12.99 -13.03 -6.87
N ASP A 65 12.54 -11.80 -6.61
CA ASP A 65 13.39 -10.61 -6.62
C ASP A 65 12.98 -9.65 -5.49
N ASP A 66 13.94 -9.21 -4.67
CA ASP A 66 13.74 -8.27 -3.55
C ASP A 66 13.44 -6.86 -4.10
N LEU A 67 12.27 -6.71 -4.69
CA LEU A 67 11.83 -5.50 -5.37
C LEU A 67 10.67 -4.89 -4.61
N SER A 68 10.77 -3.59 -4.34
CA SER A 68 9.61 -2.81 -3.91
C SER A 68 8.70 -2.64 -5.12
N ILE A 69 7.61 -3.42 -5.18
CA ILE A 69 6.67 -3.39 -6.31
C ILE A 69 5.52 -2.43 -6.00
N PRO A 70 5.47 -1.24 -6.63
CA PRO A 70 4.31 -0.37 -6.49
C PRO A 70 3.10 -1.05 -7.12
N LEU A 71 1.92 -0.87 -6.52
CA LEU A 71 0.68 -1.48 -7.02
C LEU A 71 0.39 -1.12 -8.50
N ASP A 72 0.86 0.03 -8.99
CA ASP A 72 0.72 0.46 -10.38
C ASP A 72 1.57 -0.35 -11.38
N SER A 73 2.66 -0.97 -10.93
CA SER A 73 3.47 -1.86 -11.77
C SER A 73 2.86 -3.25 -11.96
N VAL A 74 1.82 -3.60 -11.20
CA VAL A 74 1.16 -4.90 -11.29
C VAL A 74 0.08 -4.86 -12.38
N SER A 75 0.40 -5.43 -13.55
CA SER A 75 -0.50 -5.49 -14.70
C SER A 75 -1.79 -6.27 -14.44
N GLU A 76 -1.71 -7.36 -13.67
CA GLU A 76 -2.84 -8.23 -13.35
C GLU A 76 -3.22 -8.11 -11.88
N LYS A 77 -4.01 -7.06 -11.56
CA LYS A 77 -4.59 -6.86 -10.23
C LYS A 77 -6.12 -6.82 -10.28
N LYS A 78 -6.77 -7.45 -9.30
CA LYS A 78 -8.24 -7.45 -9.16
C LYS A 78 -8.66 -7.01 -7.78
N LYS A 79 -9.42 -5.92 -7.69
CA LYS A 79 -10.00 -5.43 -6.43
C LYS A 79 -10.97 -6.47 -5.85
N LEU A 80 -10.79 -6.78 -4.58
CA LEU A 80 -11.64 -7.72 -3.84
C LEU A 80 -12.75 -6.96 -3.12
N LYS A 81 -13.98 -7.49 -3.18
CA LYS A 81 -15.14 -6.93 -2.48
C LYS A 81 -15.33 -7.71 -1.18
N ALA A 82 -15.61 -7.00 -0.08
CA ALA A 82 -15.82 -7.57 1.26
C ALA A 82 -16.80 -8.76 1.26
N THR A 83 -17.89 -8.67 0.48
CA THR A 83 -18.92 -9.73 0.37
C THR A 83 -18.50 -10.98 -0.39
N THR A 84 -17.30 -11.01 -0.98
CA THR A 84 -16.84 -12.14 -1.80
C THR A 84 -16.25 -13.21 -0.89
N LYS A 85 -16.62 -14.47 -1.13
CA LYS A 85 -15.97 -15.62 -0.48
C LYS A 85 -14.58 -15.86 -1.03
N LEU A 86 -13.64 -16.23 -0.17
CA LEU A 86 -12.25 -16.50 -0.58
C LEU A 86 -12.17 -17.67 -1.55
N SER A 87 -13.00 -18.71 -1.39
CA SER A 87 -13.09 -19.85 -2.31
C SER A 87 -13.55 -19.48 -3.73
N LYS A 88 -14.07 -18.27 -3.97
CA LYS A 88 -14.41 -17.78 -5.32
C LYS A 88 -13.28 -17.00 -5.98
N VAL A 89 -12.28 -16.60 -5.19
CA VAL A 89 -11.19 -15.71 -5.60
C VAL A 89 -9.88 -16.47 -5.71
N PHE A 90 -9.68 -17.40 -4.79
CA PHE A 90 -8.50 -18.21 -4.61
C PHE A 90 -8.89 -19.68 -4.76
N ASP A 91 -8.16 -20.36 -5.62
CA ASP A 91 -8.24 -21.81 -5.76
C ASP A 91 -7.67 -22.50 -4.52
N ALA A 92 -7.97 -23.79 -4.37
CA ALA A 92 -7.44 -24.58 -3.25
C ALA A 92 -5.92 -24.78 -3.36
N GLU A 93 -5.39 -24.80 -4.58
CA GLU A 93 -3.97 -24.90 -4.89
C GLU A 93 -3.47 -23.53 -5.37
N LEU A 94 -2.84 -22.81 -4.45
CA LEU A 94 -2.20 -21.53 -4.76
C LEU A 94 -0.75 -21.79 -5.18
N PRO A 95 -0.22 -21.04 -6.16
CA PRO A 95 1.17 -21.14 -6.54
C PRO A 95 2.08 -20.83 -5.35
N GLU A 96 3.12 -21.62 -5.18
CA GLU A 96 4.15 -21.42 -4.15
C GLU A 96 4.96 -20.15 -4.45
N ASP A 97 5.63 -19.61 -3.42
CA ASP A 97 6.56 -18.47 -3.53
C ASP A 97 5.97 -17.25 -4.28
N THR A 98 4.67 -16.99 -4.03
CA THR A 98 3.92 -15.95 -4.73
C THR A 98 3.13 -15.10 -3.73
N ILE A 99 3.23 -13.78 -3.85
CA ILE A 99 2.36 -12.84 -3.15
C ILE A 99 0.99 -12.86 -3.82
N HIS A 100 -0.03 -13.15 -3.02
CA HIS A 100 -1.41 -13.32 -3.50
C HIS A 100 -2.26 -12.06 -3.31
N ILE A 101 -1.91 -11.23 -2.32
CA ILE A 101 -2.68 -10.05 -1.94
C ILE A 101 -1.77 -8.85 -1.75
N VAL A 102 -2.14 -7.72 -2.35
CA VAL A 102 -1.64 -6.41 -1.95
C VAL A 102 -2.69 -5.69 -1.12
N VAL A 103 -2.27 -5.23 0.07
CA VAL A 103 -3.06 -4.45 1.00
C VAL A 103 -2.76 -2.98 0.77
N GLU A 104 -3.73 -2.28 0.19
CA GLU A 104 -3.67 -0.84 0.05
C GLU A 104 -4.33 -0.22 1.29
N ARG A 105 -3.54 0.58 2.02
CA ARG A 105 -4.05 1.41 3.11
C ARG A 105 -5.00 2.45 2.51
N PRO A 106 -6.09 2.84 3.20
CA PRO A 106 -6.84 4.01 2.81
C PRO A 106 -5.84 5.15 2.70
N GLN A 107 -5.63 5.67 1.48
CA GLN A 107 -4.95 6.94 1.37
C GLN A 107 -5.82 7.88 2.19
N ALA A 108 -5.28 8.42 3.29
CA ALA A 108 -5.82 9.64 3.85
C ALA A 108 -6.05 10.51 2.63
N THR A 109 -7.30 10.87 2.37
CA THR A 109 -7.62 11.73 1.25
C THR A 109 -6.84 13.01 1.50
N SER A 110 -5.64 13.06 0.96
CA SER A 110 -5.04 14.26 0.48
C SER A 110 -5.95 14.64 -0.69
N THR A 111 -7.12 15.17 -0.34
CA THR A 111 -7.40 16.53 -0.76
C THR A 111 -6.06 17.26 -0.90
N PRO A 112 -5.83 18.06 -1.94
CA PRO A 112 -4.88 19.15 -1.82
C PRO A 112 -5.37 20.14 -0.74
N HIS A 113 -5.79 19.69 0.45
CA HIS A 113 -5.59 20.44 1.66
C HIS A 113 -4.09 20.51 1.83
N THR A 114 -3.57 21.66 1.39
CA THR A 114 -2.63 22.43 2.19
C THR A 114 -1.72 21.54 3.02
N LEU A 115 -0.47 21.39 2.57
CA LEU A 115 0.62 21.43 3.52
C LEU A 115 0.23 22.52 4.53
N ASP A 116 -0.15 22.07 5.71
CA ASP A 116 -0.46 22.91 6.84
C ASP A 116 0.60 24.00 6.85
N LEU A 117 0.14 25.24 6.81
CA LEU A 117 0.92 26.45 6.67
C LEU A 117 1.93 26.57 7.81
N HIS A 118 2.98 25.74 7.79
CA HIS A 118 4.16 25.98 8.57
C HIS A 118 4.72 27.28 7.99
N PRO A 119 4.71 28.38 8.76
CA PRO A 119 5.25 29.66 8.28
C PRO A 119 6.70 29.50 7.79
N GLU A 120 7.39 28.46 8.25
CA GLU A 120 8.73 28.08 7.82
C GLU A 120 8.83 27.66 6.35
N VAL A 121 7.85 26.93 5.78
CA VAL A 121 7.89 26.53 4.36
C VAL A 121 7.62 27.73 3.45
N ALA A 122 6.70 28.62 3.87
CA ALA A 122 6.44 29.88 3.17
C ALA A 122 7.67 30.81 3.26
N ALA A 123 8.32 30.87 4.42
CA ALA A 123 9.55 31.63 4.61
C ALA A 123 10.72 31.07 3.77
N LEU A 124 10.89 29.75 3.72
CA LEU A 124 11.93 29.10 2.89
C LEU A 124 11.71 29.40 1.41
N ARG A 125 10.47 29.30 0.92
CA ARG A 125 10.13 29.63 -0.48
C ARG A 125 10.44 31.08 -0.81
N LYS A 126 10.09 32.00 0.09
CA LYS A 126 10.40 33.43 -0.09
C LYS A 126 11.91 33.67 -0.12
N GLN A 127 12.66 33.08 0.82
CA GLN A 127 14.12 33.18 0.84
C GLN A 127 14.78 32.58 -0.41
N LEU A 128 14.25 31.46 -0.94
CA LEU A 128 14.77 30.85 -2.16
C LEU A 128 14.60 31.78 -3.37
N SER A 129 13.45 32.44 -3.50
CA SER A 129 13.22 33.43 -4.57
C SER A 129 14.07 34.69 -4.40
N GLU A 130 14.31 35.16 -3.18
CA GLU A 130 15.21 36.30 -2.91
C GLU A 130 16.67 35.94 -3.25
N MET A 131 17.13 34.74 -2.88
CA MET A 131 18.48 34.26 -3.19
C MET A 131 18.71 34.06 -4.69
N GLU A 132 17.70 33.60 -5.44
CA GLU A 132 17.79 33.40 -6.89
C GLU A 132 17.90 34.74 -7.64
N GLN A 133 17.16 35.77 -7.18
CA GLN A 133 17.26 37.12 -7.75
C GLN A 133 18.60 37.81 -7.42
N LEU A 134 19.16 37.59 -6.24
CA LEU A 134 20.51 38.05 -5.89
C LEU A 134 21.58 37.43 -6.80
N ASN A 135 21.46 36.14 -7.13
CA ASN A 135 22.37 35.45 -8.04
C ASN A 135 22.24 35.93 -9.51
N VAL A 136 21.02 36.26 -9.95
CA VAL A 136 20.77 36.89 -11.26
C VAL A 136 21.39 38.29 -11.34
N GLY A 137 21.25 39.10 -10.28
CA GLY A 137 21.81 40.45 -10.23
C GLY A 137 23.35 40.45 -10.25
N LEU A 138 23.98 39.53 -9.51
CA LEU A 138 25.44 39.46 -9.41
C LEU A 138 26.12 39.04 -10.73
N ARG A 139 25.42 38.26 -11.57
CA ARG A 139 25.89 37.87 -12.91
C ARG A 139 25.84 39.02 -13.92
N SER A 140 25.04 40.05 -13.67
CA SER A 140 24.82 41.15 -14.61
C SER A 140 25.78 42.34 -14.41
N THR A 141 26.63 42.32 -13.37
CA THR A 141 27.59 43.42 -13.08
C THR A 141 29.03 43.09 -13.49
N SER A 142 29.26 42.01 -14.26
CA SER A 142 30.57 41.76 -14.87
C SER A 142 30.55 42.22 -16.33
N ILE A 143 30.64 43.54 -16.54
CA ILE A 143 31.09 44.18 -17.80
C ILE A 143 32.28 45.06 -17.44
#